data_AF-A0A074M8D3-F1
#
_entry.id   AF-A0A074M8D3-F1
#
_cell.length_a   1.000
_cell.length_b   1.000
_cell.length_c   1.000
_cell.angle_alpha   90.00
_cell.angle_beta   90.00
_cell.angle_gamma   90.00
#
_symmetry.space_group_name_H-M   'P 1'
#
loop_
_entity.id
_entity.type
_entity.pdbx_description
1 polymer ?
#
loop_
_entity_poly.entity_id
_entity_poly.type
_entity_poly.pdbx_seq_one_letter_code
_entity_poly.pdbx_strand_id
1 'polypeptide(L)'
;MDKKQELEGGEWKMTEEQKPEDAQTLDAEQVEEAVQAVVEQPDDALHSEAALTAAIEEVCKSKAEEFRMLGYEQVTGVDIWMCVSQKYKQIPPLHRVINDVLTLKTNVFMNWLMIRAYTESGPDDDQLPSSKPKRG
;
A
#
# COMPACT_ATOMS: atom_id res chain seq x y z
N MET A 1 -50.52 -2.16 13.13
CA MET A 1 -51.64 -2.84 12.45
C MET A 1 -51.74 -2.18 11.10
N ASP A 2 -50.90 -2.63 10.17
CA ASP A 2 -50.62 -1.89 8.94
C ASP A 2 -50.76 -2.87 7.78
N LYS A 3 -51.97 -2.96 7.25
CA LYS A 3 -52.28 -3.81 6.09
C LYS A 3 -51.96 -3.04 4.82
N LYS A 4 -50.96 -3.47 4.06
CA LYS A 4 -50.78 -3.05 2.67
C LYS A 4 -51.51 -4.03 1.74
N GLN A 5 -52.19 -3.47 0.74
CA GLN A 5 -52.98 -4.19 -0.26
C GLN A 5 -52.29 -4.01 -1.61
N GLU A 6 -51.99 -5.10 -2.31
CA GLU A 6 -51.61 -5.07 -3.72
C GLU A 6 -52.44 -6.08 -4.52
N LEU A 7 -52.77 -5.70 -5.76
CA LEU A 7 -53.67 -6.41 -6.65
C LEU A 7 -52.88 -6.93 -7.86
N GLU A 8 -52.80 -8.25 -8.02
CA GLU A 8 -52.45 -8.87 -9.29
C GLU A 8 -53.50 -9.92 -9.67
N GLY A 9 -54.05 -9.82 -10.88
CA GLY A 9 -54.81 -10.90 -11.51
C GLY A 9 -56.22 -11.18 -10.98
N GLY A 10 -56.84 -10.29 -10.21
CA GLY A 10 -58.28 -10.38 -9.88
C GLY A 10 -58.70 -11.54 -8.96
N GLU A 11 -57.75 -12.21 -8.31
CA GLU A 11 -58.01 -13.28 -7.33
C GLU A 11 -57.22 -12.98 -6.04
N TRP A 12 -57.94 -12.81 -4.92
CA TRP A 12 -57.33 -12.46 -3.63
C TRP A 12 -56.65 -13.70 -3.02
N LYS A 13 -55.32 -13.75 -3.07
CA LYS A 13 -54.54 -14.71 -2.27
C LYS A 13 -54.10 -14.06 -0.96
N MET A 14 -54.52 -14.68 0.15
CA MET A 14 -54.09 -14.34 1.50
C MET A 14 -52.89 -15.23 1.82
N THR A 15 -51.67 -14.69 1.70
CA THR A 15 -50.47 -15.37 2.17
C THR A 15 -50.18 -14.94 3.60
N GLU A 16 -50.18 -15.92 4.50
CA GLU A 16 -49.93 -15.76 5.92
C GLU A 16 -48.52 -15.21 6.15
N GLU A 17 -48.47 -14.01 6.73
CA GLU A 17 -47.25 -13.28 7.04
C GLU A 17 -46.59 -13.93 8.25
N GLN A 18 -45.49 -14.66 8.02
CA GLN A 18 -44.67 -15.20 9.10
C GLN A 18 -43.97 -14.05 9.82
N LYS A 19 -44.39 -13.85 11.07
CA LYS A 19 -43.72 -13.03 12.07
C LYS A 19 -42.30 -13.59 12.31
N PRO A 20 -41.21 -12.82 12.16
CA PRO A 20 -39.94 -13.22 12.72
C PRO A 20 -40.00 -12.94 14.22
N GLU A 21 -40.20 -14.01 14.99
CA GLU A 21 -40.25 -13.99 16.46
C GLU A 21 -38.89 -14.24 17.12
N ASP A 22 -37.80 -13.96 16.41
CA ASP A 22 -36.44 -14.08 16.93
C ASP A 22 -35.67 -12.76 16.81
N ALA A 23 -36.13 -11.74 17.52
CA ALA A 23 -35.22 -10.66 17.93
C ALA A 23 -34.50 -11.13 19.20
N GLN A 24 -33.49 -11.98 19.04
CA GLN A 24 -32.50 -12.22 20.08
C GLN A 24 -31.77 -10.89 20.34
N THR A 25 -32.18 -10.22 21.42
CA THR A 25 -31.38 -9.16 22.02
C THR A 25 -30.11 -9.81 22.54
N LEU A 26 -28.98 -9.51 21.91
CA LEU A 26 -27.67 -9.90 22.43
C LEU A 26 -27.50 -9.26 23.81
N ASP A 27 -27.32 -10.09 24.85
CA ASP A 27 -27.22 -9.62 26.23
C ASP A 27 -25.96 -8.76 26.40
N ALA A 28 -26.07 -7.68 27.18
CA ALA A 28 -25.00 -6.72 27.43
C ALA A 28 -23.72 -7.37 28.01
N GLU A 29 -23.84 -8.49 28.72
CA GLU A 29 -22.70 -9.28 29.22
C GLU A 29 -21.91 -9.96 28.09
N GLN A 30 -22.59 -10.42 27.03
CA GLN A 30 -21.93 -11.10 25.90
C GLN A 30 -21.21 -10.11 24.98
N VAL A 31 -21.71 -8.87 24.87
CA VAL A 31 -20.97 -7.80 24.18
C VAL A 31 -19.79 -7.31 25.01
N GLU A 32 -19.86 -7.22 26.34
CA GLU A 32 -18.68 -6.88 27.15
C GLU A 32 -17.61 -7.97 27.13
N GLU A 33 -17.98 -9.25 27.18
CA GLU A 33 -17.03 -10.37 27.07
C GLU A 33 -16.34 -10.40 25.69
N ALA A 34 -17.09 -10.15 24.61
CA ALA A 34 -16.53 -10.02 23.27
C ALA A 34 -15.62 -8.78 23.12
N VAL A 35 -15.95 -7.66 23.77
CA VAL A 35 -15.11 -6.46 23.79
C VAL A 35 -13.84 -6.70 24.61
N GLN A 36 -13.92 -7.42 25.74
CA GLN A 36 -12.78 -7.74 26.59
C GLN A 36 -11.80 -8.71 25.91
N ALA A 37 -12.30 -9.71 25.17
CA ALA A 37 -11.47 -10.64 24.40
C ALA A 37 -10.73 -9.96 23.22
N VAL A 38 -11.31 -8.88 22.65
CA VAL A 38 -10.65 -8.05 21.62
C VAL A 38 -9.54 -7.18 22.21
N VAL A 39 -9.60 -6.87 23.51
CA VAL A 39 -8.66 -5.96 24.19
C VAL A 39 -7.35 -6.64 24.59
N GLU A 40 -7.29 -7.97 24.73
CA GLU A 40 -6.12 -8.59 25.37
C GLU A 40 -4.91 -8.90 24.46
N GLN A 41 -4.99 -8.88 23.12
CA GLN A 41 -3.79 -9.03 22.27
C GLN A 41 -3.83 -8.32 20.89
N PRO A 42 -3.80 -6.98 20.80
CA PRO A 42 -3.53 -6.27 19.54
C PRO A 42 -2.10 -5.70 19.43
N ASP A 43 -1.33 -5.73 20.51
CA ASP A 43 -0.09 -4.94 20.64
C ASP A 43 1.11 -5.54 19.89
N ASP A 44 1.16 -6.87 19.76
CA ASP A 44 2.30 -7.59 19.14
C ASP A 44 2.28 -7.54 17.61
N ALA A 45 1.10 -7.49 16.99
CA ALA A 45 0.96 -7.50 15.54
C ALA A 45 1.57 -6.25 14.89
N LEU A 46 1.45 -5.09 15.55
CA LEU A 46 1.97 -3.80 15.08
C LEU A 46 3.51 -3.72 15.12
N HIS A 47 4.15 -4.52 15.98
CA HIS A 47 5.60 -4.58 16.12
C HIS A 47 6.24 -5.71 15.29
N SER A 48 5.42 -6.54 14.66
CA SER A 48 5.91 -7.60 13.78
C SER A 48 6.69 -7.01 12.59
N GLU A 49 7.80 -7.65 12.22
CA GLU A 49 8.64 -7.23 11.10
C GLU A 49 7.85 -7.12 9.79
N ALA A 50 6.87 -8.01 9.60
CA ALA A 50 5.96 -8.00 8.46
C ALA A 50 5.10 -6.72 8.43
N ALA A 51 4.53 -6.30 9.57
CA ALA A 51 3.74 -5.08 9.65
C ALA A 51 4.61 -3.82 9.39
N LEU A 52 5.84 -3.79 9.89
CA LEU A 52 6.78 -2.69 9.65
C LEU A 52 7.14 -2.59 8.16
N THR A 53 7.37 -3.73 7.51
CA THR A 53 7.69 -3.79 6.07
C THR A 53 6.51 -3.31 5.22
N ALA A 54 5.30 -3.77 5.54
CA ALA A 54 4.08 -3.33 4.87
C ALA A 54 3.85 -1.81 5.02
N ALA A 55 4.11 -1.25 6.20
CA ALA A 55 3.99 0.19 6.41
C ALA A 55 4.97 0.99 5.54
N ILE A 56 6.20 0.50 5.35
CA ILE A 56 7.17 1.14 4.44
C ILE A 56 6.69 1.07 2.99
N GLU A 57 6.19 -0.08 2.54
CA GLU A 57 5.68 -0.25 1.18
C GLU A 57 4.52 0.72 0.88
N GLU A 58 3.56 0.85 1.79
CA GLU A 58 2.43 1.76 1.62
C GLU A 58 2.87 3.23 1.55
N VAL A 59 3.82 3.64 2.41
CA VAL A 59 4.38 5.00 2.37
C VAL A 59 5.15 5.25 1.06
N CYS A 60 5.93 4.29 0.59
CA CYS A 60 6.64 4.37 -0.69
C CYS A 60 5.67 4.47 -1.87
N LYS A 61 4.57 3.70 -1.85
CA LYS A 61 3.53 3.74 -2.87
C LYS A 61 2.83 5.11 -2.90
N SER A 62 2.44 5.63 -1.74
CA SER A 62 1.84 6.96 -1.63
C SER A 62 2.76 8.07 -2.17
N LYS A 63 4.07 7.99 -1.86
CA LYS A 63 5.06 8.92 -2.40
C LYS A 63 5.23 8.80 -3.93
N ALA A 64 5.18 7.58 -4.47
CA ALA A 64 5.23 7.37 -5.92
C ALA A 64 4.01 7.98 -6.63
N GLU A 65 2.82 7.85 -6.05
CA GLU A 65 1.60 8.49 -6.54
C GLU A 65 1.72 10.03 -6.52
N GLU A 66 2.29 10.61 -5.47
CA GLU A 66 2.63 12.03 -5.42
C GLU A 66 3.53 12.46 -6.58
N PHE A 67 4.58 11.68 -6.89
CA PHE A 67 5.46 12.00 -8.01
C PHE A 67 4.74 11.85 -9.36
N ARG A 68 3.85 10.87 -9.53
CA ARG A 68 3.01 10.77 -10.73
C ARG A 68 2.14 12.00 -10.90
N MET A 69 1.54 12.52 -9.82
CA MET A 69 0.76 13.77 -9.86
C MET A 69 1.61 14.99 -10.26
N LEU A 70 2.92 14.96 -9.99
CA LEU A 70 3.87 15.99 -10.42
C LEU A 70 4.38 15.80 -11.86
N GLY A 71 3.89 14.77 -12.59
CA GLY A 71 4.23 14.51 -13.99
C GLY A 71 5.21 13.35 -14.22
N TYR A 72 5.55 12.57 -13.19
CA TYR A 72 6.45 11.42 -13.32
C TYR A 72 5.67 10.12 -13.51
N GLU A 73 5.22 9.85 -14.73
CA GLU A 73 4.22 8.83 -15.04
C GLU A 73 4.62 7.38 -14.67
N GLN A 74 5.90 7.04 -14.69
CA GLN A 74 6.36 5.65 -14.52
C GLN A 74 7.00 5.34 -13.17
N VAL A 75 6.83 6.20 -12.17
CA VAL A 75 7.45 5.99 -10.85
C VAL A 75 6.70 4.91 -10.08
N THR A 76 7.39 3.92 -9.52
CA THR A 76 6.81 2.89 -8.64
C THR A 76 7.28 3.04 -7.18
N GLY A 77 6.54 2.46 -6.23
CA GLY A 77 6.97 2.44 -4.82
C GLY A 77 8.33 1.74 -4.64
N VAL A 78 8.64 0.76 -5.49
CA VAL A 78 9.94 0.08 -5.50
C VAL A 78 11.05 1.04 -5.90
N ASP A 79 10.82 1.92 -6.89
CA ASP A 79 11.81 2.94 -7.27
C ASP A 79 12.10 3.92 -6.13
N ILE A 80 11.05 4.33 -5.40
CA ILE A 80 11.20 5.18 -4.20
C ILE A 80 12.05 4.46 -3.15
N TRP A 81 11.76 3.19 -2.86
CA TRP A 81 12.53 2.39 -1.91
C TRP A 81 13.99 2.22 -2.32
N MET A 82 14.26 1.93 -3.60
CA MET A 82 15.62 1.82 -4.13
C MET A 82 16.39 3.14 -4.01
N CYS A 83 15.73 4.27 -4.30
CA CYS A 83 16.33 5.59 -4.14
C CYS A 83 16.71 5.89 -2.68
N VAL A 84 15.81 5.61 -1.73
CA VAL A 84 16.02 5.92 -0.31
C VAL A 84 17.01 4.97 0.35
N SER A 85 16.94 3.67 0.02
CA SER A 85 17.77 2.63 0.65
C SER A 85 19.26 2.77 0.37
N GLN A 86 19.67 3.41 -0.73
CA GLN A 86 21.09 3.72 -1.00
C GLN A 86 21.76 4.60 0.05
N LYS A 87 20.98 5.36 0.83
CA LYS A 87 21.50 6.20 1.92
C LYS A 87 21.95 5.35 3.12
N TYR A 88 21.58 4.09 3.17
CA TYR A 88 21.76 3.23 4.33
C TYR A 88 22.70 2.07 4.03
N LYS A 89 23.66 1.84 4.93
CA LYS A 89 24.46 0.60 4.96
C LYS A 89 23.82 -0.48 5.83
N GLN A 90 22.96 -0.06 6.75
CA GLN A 90 22.23 -0.84 7.74
C GLN A 90 20.85 -0.18 7.87
N ILE A 91 19.77 -0.97 7.97
CA ILE A 91 18.41 -0.42 8.04
C ILE A 91 18.26 0.40 9.34
N PRO A 92 17.94 1.71 9.26
CA PRO A 92 17.74 2.54 10.44
C PRO A 92 16.34 2.30 11.05
N PRO A 93 16.04 2.90 12.22
CA PRO A 93 14.71 2.83 12.81
C PRO A 93 13.61 3.28 11.85
N LEU A 94 12.43 2.64 11.92
CA LEU A 94 11.31 2.87 11.00
C LEU A 94 10.95 4.36 10.84
N HIS A 95 10.85 5.10 11.95
CA HIS A 95 10.49 6.52 11.92
C HIS A 95 11.44 7.35 11.04
N ARG A 96 12.72 6.97 10.98
CA ARG A 96 13.72 7.64 10.14
C ARG A 96 13.52 7.30 8.67
N VAL A 97 13.27 6.02 8.36
CA VAL A 97 12.96 5.56 7.00
C VAL A 97 11.72 6.29 6.47
N ILE A 98 10.64 6.31 7.24
CA ILE A 98 9.40 7.00 6.87
C ILE A 98 9.66 8.49 6.62
N ASN A 99 10.40 9.15 7.51
CA ASN A 99 10.75 10.56 7.33
C ASN A 99 11.56 10.78 6.04
N ASP A 100 12.57 9.96 5.78
CA ASP A 100 13.39 10.05 4.58
C ASP A 100 12.57 9.82 3.28
N VAL A 101 11.58 8.94 3.29
CA VAL A 101 10.64 8.77 2.16
C VAL A 101 9.74 9.99 2.03
N LEU A 102 9.13 10.46 3.12
CA LEU A 102 8.19 11.58 3.09
C LEU A 102 8.84 12.92 2.71
N THR A 103 10.12 13.10 3.06
CA THR A 103 10.90 14.30 2.74
C THR A 103 11.71 14.19 1.45
N LEU A 104 11.62 13.05 0.74
CA LEU A 104 12.28 12.84 -0.54
C LEU A 104 11.82 13.89 -1.55
N LYS A 105 12.77 14.70 -2.04
CA LYS A 105 12.51 15.72 -3.04
C LYS A 105 12.63 15.12 -4.44
N THR A 106 11.77 15.58 -5.34
CA THR A 106 11.78 15.22 -6.75
C THR A 106 13.15 15.35 -7.42
N ASN A 107 13.90 16.42 -7.14
CA ASN A 107 15.23 16.64 -7.73
C ASN A 107 16.23 15.52 -7.36
N VAL A 108 16.20 15.06 -6.11
CA VAL A 108 17.05 13.95 -5.65
C VAL A 108 16.70 12.67 -6.38
N PHE A 109 15.40 12.39 -6.52
CA PHE A 109 14.90 11.22 -7.23
C PHE A 109 15.22 11.25 -8.73
N MET A 110 15.10 12.42 -9.38
CA MET A 110 15.51 12.61 -10.78
C MET A 110 17.00 12.34 -11.00
N ASN A 111 17.85 12.90 -10.15
CA ASN A 111 19.28 12.67 -10.22
C ASN A 111 19.60 11.18 -10.08
N TRP A 112 18.94 10.51 -9.15
CA TRP A 112 19.08 9.08 -8.97
C TRP A 112 18.65 8.28 -10.22
N LEU A 113 17.48 8.58 -10.80
CA LEU A 113 16.99 7.93 -12.02
C LEU A 113 17.97 8.06 -13.19
N MET A 114 18.53 9.25 -13.39
CA MET A 114 19.53 9.48 -14.45
C MET A 114 20.76 8.60 -14.23
N ILE A 115 21.35 8.62 -13.02
CA ILE A 115 22.52 7.78 -12.70
C ILE A 115 22.20 6.31 -12.93
N ARG A 116 21.05 5.84 -12.45
CA ARG A 116 20.61 4.46 -12.62
C ARG A 116 20.53 4.07 -14.10
N ALA A 117 19.90 4.90 -14.94
CA ALA A 117 19.79 4.64 -16.37
C ALA A 117 21.17 4.52 -17.05
N TYR A 118 22.12 5.40 -16.72
CA TYR A 118 23.49 5.33 -17.24
C TYR A 118 24.26 4.10 -16.75
N THR A 119 24.02 3.66 -15.51
CA THR A 119 24.70 2.48 -14.95
C THR A 119 24.09 1.16 -15.42
N GLU A 120 22.79 1.11 -15.65
CA GLU A 120 22.13 -0.06 -16.25
C GLU A 120 22.52 -0.20 -17.74
N SER A 121 22.75 0.92 -18.43
CA SER A 121 23.32 0.96 -19.79
C SER A 121 24.86 0.89 -19.80
N GLY A 122 25.47 0.18 -18.85
CA GLY A 122 26.94 0.05 -18.75
C GLY A 122 27.59 -0.25 -20.10
N PRO A 123 28.80 0.29 -20.34
CA PRO A 123 29.37 0.43 -21.67
C PRO A 123 29.41 -0.92 -22.37
N ASP A 124 28.87 -0.99 -23.57
CA ASP A 124 29.24 -2.04 -24.52
C ASP A 124 30.77 -2.01 -24.66
N ASP A 125 31.45 -2.90 -23.94
CA ASP A 125 32.90 -3.19 -24.04
C ASP A 125 33.27 -3.81 -25.41
N ASP A 126 32.36 -3.77 -26.39
CA ASP A 126 32.48 -4.36 -27.73
C ASP A 126 32.56 -3.33 -28.87
N GLN A 127 32.82 -2.04 -28.57
CA GLN A 127 33.12 -1.06 -29.61
C GLN A 127 34.42 -0.29 -29.34
N LEU A 128 35.52 -1.04 -29.27
CA LEU A 128 36.85 -0.51 -29.55
C LEU A 128 37.03 -0.49 -31.09
N PRO A 129 37.01 0.66 -31.79
CA PRO A 129 37.67 0.71 -33.09
C PRO A 129 39.16 0.53 -32.82
N SER A 130 39.66 -0.68 -33.09
CA SER A 130 41.08 -1.00 -33.07
C SER A 130 41.81 -0.11 -34.08
N SER A 131 42.27 1.05 -33.65
CA SER A 131 43.22 1.85 -34.39
C SER A 131 44.41 2.12 -33.49
N LYS A 132 45.35 1.17 -33.48
CA LYS A 132 46.70 1.43 -32.98
C LYS A 132 47.26 2.60 -33.79
N PRO A 133 47.77 3.68 -33.17
CA PRO A 133 48.49 4.69 -33.91
C PRO A 133 49.77 4.05 -34.47
N LYS A 134 49.91 4.11 -35.80
CA LYS A 134 51.12 3.71 -36.53
C LYS A 134 52.21 4.73 -36.18
N ARG A 135 53.07 4.39 -35.22
CA ARG A 135 54.28 5.16 -34.93
C ARG A 135 55.15 5.14 -36.19
N GLY A 136 55.32 6.33 -36.79
CA GLY A 136 56.37 6.61 -37.77
C GLY A 136 57.68 6.94 -37.09
#